data_AF-A0A6A9QGP0-F1
#
_entry.id   AF-A0A6A9QGP0-F1
#
_cell.length_a   1.000
_cell.length_b   1.000
_cell.length_c   1.000
_cell.angle_alpha   90.00
_cell.angle_beta   90.00
_cell.angle_gamma   90.00
#
_symmetry.space_group_name_H-M   'P 1'
#
loop_
_entity.id
_entity.type
_entity.pdbx_description
1 polymer ?
#
loop_
_entity_poly.entity_id
_entity_poly.type
_entity_poly.pdbx_seq_one_letter_code
_entity_poly.pdbx_strand_id
1 'polypeptide(L)'
;MTAYNYRPYIVEALNSLRTQELDKESFDVIVVANFDQAEISRYLCTKWKFIQSKNRWIGPKVSEALKETSGYVVVFLEDDDLFERTKLKVIYDIFKQNQNLGFYRHKVKIINENGKEANLPYNLYNSGKIVIKKSRNIGKQYLLTYTEAVMRPCLPWQSEEKF
;
A
#
# COMPACT_ATOMS: atom_id res chain seq x y z
N MET A 1 1.27 -3.60 3.93
CA MET A 1 -0.01 -3.76 3.22
C MET A 1 -1.12 -3.85 4.25
N THR A 2 -2.19 -3.08 4.12
CA THR A 2 -3.37 -3.17 4.98
C THR A 2 -4.51 -3.82 4.21
N ALA A 3 -5.29 -4.67 4.88
CA ALA A 3 -6.49 -5.27 4.30
C ALA A 3 -7.65 -5.24 5.30
N TYR A 4 -8.87 -5.08 4.80
CA TYR A 4 -10.09 -5.18 5.60
C TYR A 4 -11.08 -6.14 4.99
N ASN A 5 -11.40 -7.19 5.75
CA ASN A 5 -12.08 -8.41 5.30
C ASN A 5 -11.37 -9.08 4.12
N TYR A 6 -11.51 -10.39 4.00
CA TYR A 6 -10.92 -11.06 2.85
C TYR A 6 -11.65 -10.63 1.58
N ARG A 7 -10.89 -10.12 0.61
CA ARG A 7 -11.35 -9.80 -0.75
C ARG A 7 -10.35 -10.38 -1.74
N PRO A 8 -10.80 -10.96 -2.88
CA PRO A 8 -9.90 -11.60 -3.85
C PRO A 8 -8.78 -10.68 -4.38
N TYR A 9 -9.00 -9.36 -4.42
CA TYR A 9 -8.02 -8.37 -4.90
C TYR A 9 -6.68 -8.42 -4.16
N ILE A 10 -6.67 -8.86 -2.90
CA ILE A 10 -5.44 -8.97 -2.12
C ILE A 10 -4.43 -9.92 -2.77
N VAL A 11 -4.90 -10.91 -3.52
CA VAL A 11 -4.04 -11.85 -4.25
C VAL A 11 -3.26 -11.12 -5.34
N GLU A 12 -3.91 -10.21 -6.07
CA GLU A 12 -3.26 -9.39 -7.08
C GLU A 12 -2.32 -8.37 -6.46
N ALA A 13 -2.69 -7.75 -5.33
CA ALA A 13 -1.83 -6.85 -4.57
C ALA A 13 -0.54 -7.55 -4.12
N LEU A 14 -0.65 -8.76 -3.54
CA LEU A 14 0.50 -9.60 -3.17
C LEU A 14 1.34 -10.01 -4.39
N ASN A 15 0.70 -10.36 -5.51
CA ASN A 15 1.41 -10.68 -6.75
C ASN A 15 2.21 -9.46 -7.27
N SER A 16 1.65 -8.25 -7.19
CA SER A 16 2.33 -7.01 -7.61
C SER A 16 3.60 -6.72 -6.79
N LEU A 17 3.63 -7.13 -5.51
CA LEU A 17 4.82 -7.08 -4.65
C LEU A 17 5.84 -8.16 -5.03
N ARG A 18 5.38 -9.37 -5.37
CA ARG A 18 6.26 -10.47 -5.77
C ARG A 18 6.98 -10.20 -7.08
N THR A 19 6.38 -9.47 -8.01
CA THR A 19 6.96 -9.18 -9.33
C THR A 19 7.86 -7.94 -9.38
N GLN A 20 8.07 -7.26 -8.25
CA GLN A 20 8.94 -6.08 -8.17
C GLN A 20 10.37 -6.35 -8.66
N GLU A 21 10.96 -5.40 -9.38
CA GLU A 21 12.34 -5.45 -9.91
C GLU A 21 13.42 -5.16 -8.87
N LEU A 22 13.05 -4.66 -7.69
CA LEU A 22 13.98 -4.54 -6.57
C LEU A 22 14.33 -5.93 -6.04
N ASP A 23 15.60 -6.11 -5.66
CA ASP A 23 16.08 -7.34 -5.02
C ASP A 23 15.22 -7.70 -3.79
N LYS A 24 14.85 -8.98 -3.66
CA LYS A 24 13.98 -9.49 -2.59
C LYS A 24 14.63 -9.39 -1.21
N GLU A 25 15.95 -9.29 -1.16
CA GLU A 25 16.70 -9.03 0.07
C GLU A 25 16.67 -7.56 0.49
N SER A 26 16.24 -6.66 -0.39
CA SER A 26 16.23 -5.21 -0.15
C SER A 26 14.88 -4.68 0.37
N PHE A 27 13.86 -5.54 0.49
CA PHE A 27 12.57 -5.15 1.07
C PHE A 27 11.84 -6.33 1.71
N ASP A 28 11.12 -6.03 2.79
CA ASP A 28 10.17 -6.96 3.42
C ASP A 28 8.75 -6.42 3.32
N VAL A 29 7.78 -7.30 3.52
CA VAL A 29 6.35 -6.96 3.50
C VAL A 29 5.74 -7.36 4.83
N ILE A 30 5.04 -6.41 5.45
CA ILE A 30 4.17 -6.66 6.60
C ILE A 30 2.73 -6.52 6.12
N VAL A 31 1.96 -7.59 6.20
CA VAL A 31 0.52 -7.63 5.92
C VAL A 31 -0.23 -7.50 7.23
N VAL A 32 -1.13 -6.53 7.33
CA VAL A 32 -1.97 -6.34 8.51
C VAL A 32 -3.43 -6.41 8.09
N ALA A 33 -4.15 -7.39 8.61
CA ALA A 33 -5.52 -7.70 8.19
C ALA A 33 -6.39 -8.14 9.36
N ASN A 34 -7.70 -7.95 9.28
CA ASN A 34 -8.66 -8.38 10.32
C ASN A 34 -9.31 -9.75 10.04
N PHE A 35 -8.67 -10.57 9.20
CA PHE A 35 -9.06 -11.96 8.92
C PHE A 35 -7.87 -12.88 9.20
N ASP A 36 -8.10 -14.20 9.19
CA ASP A 36 -7.07 -15.19 9.52
C ASP A 36 -6.02 -15.31 8.40
N GLN A 37 -4.75 -15.49 8.77
CA GLN A 37 -3.65 -15.69 7.82
C GLN A 37 -3.92 -16.83 6.82
N ALA A 38 -4.67 -17.84 7.24
CA ALA A 38 -5.04 -19.00 6.44
C ALA A 38 -5.61 -18.62 5.06
N GLU A 39 -6.42 -17.55 5.00
CA GLU A 39 -7.07 -17.04 3.78
C GLU A 39 -6.08 -16.76 2.64
N ILE A 40 -4.89 -16.27 2.99
CA ILE A 40 -3.87 -15.83 2.02
C ILE A 40 -2.55 -16.57 2.15
N SER A 41 -2.47 -17.58 3.02
CA SER A 41 -1.22 -18.27 3.39
C SER A 41 -0.43 -18.77 2.18
N ARG A 42 -1.10 -19.37 1.19
CA ARG A 42 -0.49 -19.84 -0.08
C ARG A 42 0.11 -18.74 -0.97
N TYR A 43 -0.27 -17.48 -0.75
CA TYR A 43 0.21 -16.32 -1.50
C TYR A 43 1.28 -15.52 -0.73
N LEU A 44 1.57 -15.86 0.52
CA LEU A 44 2.61 -15.20 1.30
C LEU A 44 3.98 -15.77 0.96
N CYS A 45 4.98 -14.90 0.82
CA CYS A 45 6.39 -15.31 0.79
C CYS A 45 6.87 -15.57 2.22
N THR A 46 7.82 -16.49 2.40
CA THR A 46 8.33 -16.90 3.74
C THR A 46 8.87 -15.73 4.58
N LYS A 47 9.41 -14.69 3.94
CA LYS A 47 9.93 -13.49 4.61
C LYS A 47 8.86 -12.46 4.97
N TRP A 48 7.65 -12.62 4.43
CA TRP A 48 6.57 -11.66 4.68
C TRP A 48 5.92 -11.96 6.02
N LYS A 49 5.73 -10.92 6.81
CA LYS A 49 5.07 -11.01 8.11
C LYS A 49 3.57 -10.79 7.95
N PHE A 50 2.78 -11.58 8.66
CA PHE A 50 1.34 -11.35 8.80
C PHE A 50 1.02 -10.94 10.24
N ILE A 51 0.17 -9.93 10.40
CA ILE A 51 -0.35 -9.47 11.68
C ILE A 51 -1.88 -9.51 11.58
N GLN A 52 -2.49 -10.37 12.40
CA GLN A 52 -3.93 -10.36 12.56
C GLN A 52 -4.35 -9.22 13.50
N SER A 53 -5.08 -8.25 12.94
CA SER A 53 -5.52 -7.05 13.63
C SER A 53 -6.96 -7.18 14.10
N LYS A 54 -7.26 -6.68 15.30
CA LYS A 54 -8.64 -6.53 15.77
C LYS A 54 -9.31 -5.26 15.26
N ASN A 55 -8.54 -4.39 14.59
CA ASN A 55 -9.02 -3.08 14.17
C ASN A 55 -9.71 -3.15 12.81
N ARG A 56 -10.79 -2.40 12.63
CA ARG A 56 -11.45 -2.20 11.32
C ARG A 56 -10.78 -1.12 10.46
N TRP A 57 -10.23 -0.08 11.08
CA TRP A 57 -9.71 1.10 10.40
C TRP A 57 -8.27 0.91 9.90
N ILE A 58 -7.89 1.68 8.87
CA ILE A 58 -6.55 1.66 8.28
C ILE A 58 -5.48 2.22 9.23
N GLY A 59 -5.75 3.34 9.91
CA GLY A 59 -4.78 4.01 10.78
C GLY A 59 -4.20 3.11 11.89
N PRO A 60 -5.04 2.42 12.68
CA PRO A 60 -4.55 1.46 13.67
C PRO A 60 -3.72 0.31 13.06
N LYS A 61 -4.10 -0.22 11.90
CA LYS A 61 -3.32 -1.27 11.20
C LYS A 61 -1.95 -0.77 10.76
N VAL A 62 -1.89 0.46 10.25
CA VAL A 62 -0.62 1.12 9.93
C VAL A 62 0.23 1.27 11.19
N SER A 63 -0.36 1.70 12.32
CA SER A 63 0.35 1.80 13.60
C SER A 63 0.91 0.45 14.07
N GLU A 64 0.15 -0.64 13.92
CA GLU A 64 0.60 -2.00 14.24
C GLU A 64 1.80 -2.40 13.36
N ALA A 65 1.74 -2.16 12.05
CA ALA A 65 2.87 -2.43 11.14
C ALA A 65 4.12 -1.60 11.50
N LEU A 66 3.94 -0.32 11.84
CA LEU A 66 5.04 0.59 12.16
C LEU A 66 5.78 0.22 13.45
N LYS A 67 5.12 -0.48 14.39
CA LYS A 67 5.78 -0.99 15.61
C LYS A 67 6.69 -2.19 15.33
N GLU A 68 6.45 -2.90 14.23
CA GLU A 68 7.12 -4.15 13.88
C GLU A 68 8.18 -3.98 12.78
N THR A 69 8.16 -2.87 12.05
CA THR A 69 9.08 -2.65 10.94
C THR A 69 10.45 -2.17 11.42
N SER A 70 11.51 -2.73 10.84
CA SER A 70 12.89 -2.24 10.96
C SER A 70 13.35 -1.48 9.71
N GLY A 71 12.46 -1.27 8.74
CA GLY A 71 12.78 -0.66 7.45
C GLY A 71 13.08 0.85 7.57
N TYR A 72 14.10 1.31 6.86
CA TYR A 72 14.45 2.73 6.78
C TYR A 72 13.44 3.57 5.97
N VAL A 73 12.72 2.94 5.04
CA VAL A 73 11.71 3.55 4.19
C VAL A 73 10.46 2.69 4.26
N VAL A 74 9.32 3.32 4.54
CA VAL A 74 8.01 2.66 4.59
C VAL A 74 7.20 3.05 3.36
N VAL A 75 6.63 2.06 2.67
CA VAL A 75 5.76 2.25 1.50
C VAL A 75 4.42 1.59 1.76
N PHE A 76 3.32 2.34 1.62
CA PHE A 76 1.98 1.86 1.88
C PHE A 76 1.34 1.23 0.63
N LEU A 77 0.59 0.16 0.84
CA LEU A 77 -0.21 -0.57 -0.15
C LEU A 77 -1.51 -1.03 0.54
N GLU A 78 -2.65 -0.82 -0.09
CA GLU A 78 -3.94 -1.38 0.31
C GLU A 78 -4.24 -2.66 -0.49
N ASP A 79 -5.19 -3.47 -0.04
CA ASP A 79 -5.50 -4.78 -0.63
C ASP A 79 -6.25 -4.71 -1.97
N ASP A 80 -6.74 -3.54 -2.37
CA ASP A 80 -7.39 -3.27 -3.66
C ASP A 80 -6.55 -2.39 -4.62
N ASP A 81 -5.31 -2.10 -4.24
CA ASP A 81 -4.34 -1.36 -5.02
C ASP A 81 -3.24 -2.28 -5.58
N LEU A 82 -2.54 -1.79 -6.61
CA LEU A 82 -1.41 -2.49 -7.23
C LEU A 82 -0.17 -1.60 -7.28
N PHE A 83 0.99 -2.22 -7.16
CA PHE A 83 2.26 -1.56 -7.48
C PHE A 83 2.70 -1.86 -8.91
N GLU A 84 3.11 -0.81 -9.62
CA GLU A 84 3.89 -0.95 -10.85
C GLU A 84 5.19 -1.72 -10.56
N ARG A 85 5.63 -2.54 -11.52
CA ARG A 85 6.76 -3.47 -11.35
C ARG A 85 8.07 -2.80 -10.90
N THR A 86 8.26 -1.55 -11.30
CA THR A 86 9.47 -0.76 -11.04
C THR A 86 9.39 0.09 -9.76
N LYS A 87 8.20 0.15 -9.11
CA LYS A 87 7.90 1.13 -8.05
C LYS A 87 8.88 1.06 -6.89
N LEU A 88 9.13 -0.12 -6.32
CA LEU A 88 10.02 -0.24 -5.16
C LEU A 88 11.47 0.10 -5.54
N LYS A 89 11.93 -0.26 -6.73
CA LYS A 89 13.27 0.08 -7.22
C LYS A 89 13.44 1.60 -7.35
N VAL A 90 12.47 2.28 -7.96
CA VAL A 90 12.48 3.74 -8.10
C VAL A 90 12.49 4.43 -6.73
N ILE A 91 11.65 3.98 -5.79
CA ILE A 91 11.62 4.55 -4.43
C ILE A 91 12.95 4.33 -3.71
N TYR A 92 13.49 3.10 -3.77
CA TYR A 92 14.78 2.76 -3.18
C TYR A 92 15.90 3.66 -3.72
N ASP A 93 16.01 3.79 -5.05
CA ASP A 93 17.04 4.60 -5.69
C ASP A 93 16.93 6.08 -5.32
N ILE A 94 15.70 6.63 -5.24
CA ILE A 94 15.45 8.01 -4.81
C ILE A 94 15.93 8.26 -3.37
N PHE A 95 15.56 7.40 -2.43
CA PHE A 95 15.97 7.57 -1.02
C PHE A 95 17.47 7.31 -0.82
N LYS A 96 18.05 6.36 -1.57
CA LYS A 96 19.49 6.10 -1.55
C LYS A 96 20.30 7.31 -2.03
N GLN A 97 19.86 7.97 -3.09
CA GLN A 97 20.52 9.15 -3.66
C GLN A 97 20.26 10.43 -2.84
N ASN A 98 19.19 10.48 -2.05
CA ASN A 98 18.77 11.68 -1.33
C ASN A 98 18.63 11.40 0.17
N GLN A 99 19.75 11.36 0.90
CA GLN A 99 19.79 11.06 2.34
C GLN A 99 18.95 12.02 3.22
N ASN A 100 18.73 13.24 2.73
CA ASN A 100 17.91 14.27 3.38
C ASN A 100 16.42 14.21 3.00
N LEU A 101 15.97 13.21 2.24
CA LEU A 101 14.57 13.06 1.86
C LEU A 101 13.76 12.44 3.01
N GLY A 102 12.69 13.12 3.44
CA GLY A 102 11.80 12.66 4.52
C GLY A 102 10.52 12.02 4.00
N PHE A 103 9.96 12.55 2.90
CA PHE A 103 8.72 12.03 2.32
C PHE A 103 8.73 12.18 0.79
N TYR A 104 8.18 11.17 0.13
CA TYR A 104 8.05 11.11 -1.32
C TYR A 104 6.68 10.57 -1.71
N ARG A 105 5.95 11.32 -2.54
CA ARG A 105 4.72 10.87 -3.20
C ARG A 105 4.89 10.96 -4.71
N HIS A 106 4.55 9.88 -5.41
CA HIS A 106 4.53 9.79 -6.87
C HIS A 106 3.09 9.86 -7.41
N LYS A 107 2.96 10.00 -8.73
CA LYS A 107 1.66 9.96 -9.42
C LYS A 107 1.05 8.56 -9.34
N VAL A 108 -0.27 8.47 -9.35
CA VAL A 108 -1.02 7.21 -9.38
C VAL A 108 -1.80 7.08 -10.68
N LYS A 109 -2.05 5.84 -11.10
CA LYS A 109 -2.97 5.51 -12.18
C LYS A 109 -4.24 4.95 -11.55
N ILE A 110 -5.40 5.29 -12.11
CA ILE A 110 -6.68 4.74 -11.68
C ILE A 110 -7.03 3.63 -12.65
N ILE A 111 -7.35 2.46 -12.10
CA ILE A 111 -7.77 1.27 -12.84
C ILE A 111 -9.15 0.84 -12.34
N ASN A 112 -9.95 0.23 -13.20
CA ASN A 112 -11.19 -0.43 -12.79
C ASN A 112 -10.93 -1.84 -12.22
N GLU A 113 -11.99 -2.55 -11.83
CA GLU A 113 -11.90 -3.90 -11.28
C GLU A 113 -11.35 -4.95 -12.25
N ASN A 114 -11.33 -4.65 -13.56
CA ASN A 114 -10.75 -5.50 -14.60
C ASN A 114 -9.28 -5.12 -14.93
N GLY A 115 -8.66 -4.23 -14.14
CA GLY A 115 -7.30 -3.75 -14.35
C GLY A 115 -7.14 -2.78 -15.52
N LYS A 116 -8.23 -2.31 -16.13
CA LYS A 116 -8.19 -1.36 -17.24
C LYS A 116 -8.03 0.07 -16.69
N GLU A 117 -7.03 0.78 -17.19
CA GLU A 117 -6.81 2.19 -16.84
C GLU A 117 -8.04 3.03 -17.21
N ALA A 118 -8.44 3.89 -16.28
CA ALA A 118 -9.55 4.80 -16.48
C ALA A 118 -9.12 5.97 -17.39
N ASN A 119 -9.94 6.31 -18.37
CA ASN A 119 -9.76 7.54 -19.17
C ASN A 119 -10.33 8.73 -18.38
N LEU A 120 -9.68 9.13 -17.28
CA LEU A 120 -10.09 10.32 -16.53
C LEU A 120 -9.42 11.59 -17.09
N PRO A 121 -10.07 12.76 -16.98
CA PRO A 121 -9.45 14.05 -17.29
C PRO A 121 -8.13 14.24 -16.53
N TYR A 122 -7.12 14.79 -17.21
CA TYR A 122 -5.74 14.98 -16.71
C TYR A 122 -5.65 15.60 -15.30
N ASN A 123 -6.60 16.46 -14.93
CA ASN A 123 -6.60 17.22 -13.68
C ASN A 123 -6.90 16.36 -12.43
N LEU A 124 -7.58 15.22 -12.59
CA LEU A 124 -7.89 14.30 -11.48
C LEU A 124 -6.69 13.44 -11.07
N TYR A 125 -5.72 13.26 -11.99
CA TYR A 125 -4.50 12.46 -11.76
C TYR A 125 -3.34 13.25 -11.16
N ASN A 126 -3.39 14.57 -11.26
CA ASN A 126 -2.21 15.41 -11.05
C ASN A 126 -2.17 15.99 -9.64
N SER A 127 -2.37 15.16 -8.61
CA SER A 127 -1.73 15.47 -7.32
C SER A 127 -0.22 15.42 -7.60
N GLY A 128 0.42 16.59 -7.72
CA GLY A 128 1.81 16.70 -8.14
C GLY A 128 2.77 15.81 -7.33
N LYS A 129 3.97 15.61 -7.85
CA LYS A 129 5.05 14.97 -7.09
C LYS A 129 5.31 15.80 -5.83
N ILE A 130 5.11 15.23 -4.65
CA ILE A 130 5.40 15.89 -3.37
C ILE A 130 6.72 15.35 -2.83
N VAL A 131 7.63 16.26 -2.50
CA VAL A 131 8.96 15.96 -1.95
C VAL A 131 9.16 16.83 -0.72
N ILE A 132 9.35 16.21 0.44
CA ILE A 132 9.61 16.92 1.70
C ILE A 132 10.96 16.47 2.22
N LYS A 133 11.86 17.43 2.49
CA LYS A 133 13.17 17.17 3.09
C LYS A 133 13.04 16.98 4.60
N LYS A 134 13.92 16.18 5.20
CA LYS A 134 14.11 16.07 6.65
C LYS A 134 14.54 17.44 7.18
N SER A 135 13.62 18.25 7.69
CA SER A 135 14.00 19.42 8.48
C SER A 135 14.37 18.96 9.89
N ARG A 136 15.32 19.63 10.55
CA ARG A 136 15.79 19.29 11.91
C ARG A 136 14.72 19.46 13.01
N ASN A 137 13.47 19.81 12.66
CA ASN A 137 12.35 19.93 13.58
C ASN A 137 11.02 19.73 12.81
N ILE A 138 10.72 18.50 12.41
CA ILE A 138 9.35 18.12 12.09
C ILE A 138 8.69 17.76 13.43
N GLY A 139 8.47 18.76 14.27
CA GLY A 139 7.75 18.59 15.53
C GLY A 139 6.34 18.13 15.21
N LYS A 140 6.02 16.85 15.51
CA LYS A 140 4.66 16.28 15.57
C LYS A 140 3.65 16.79 14.51
N GLN A 141 4.07 16.98 13.26
CA GLN A 141 3.14 17.25 12.18
C GLN A 141 2.77 15.93 11.54
N TYR A 142 1.65 15.37 11.99
CA TYR A 142 0.95 14.33 11.27
C TYR A 142 0.71 14.83 9.84
N LEU A 143 1.35 14.19 8.87
CA LEU A 143 1.07 14.45 7.46
C LEU A 143 -0.29 13.81 7.13
N LEU A 144 -1.38 14.52 7.44
CA LEU A 144 -2.70 14.23 6.88
C LEU A 144 -2.71 14.73 5.44
N THR A 145 -2.18 13.94 4.51
CA THR A 145 -2.44 14.18 3.09
C THR A 145 -3.80 13.61 2.75
N TYR A 146 -4.82 14.47 2.78
CA TYR A 146 -6.03 14.25 2.01
C TYR A 146 -5.65 14.36 0.54
N THR A 147 -5.55 13.22 -0.13
CA THR A 147 -5.82 13.21 -1.56
C THR A 147 -7.15 12.56 -1.71
N GLU A 148 -8.05 13.20 -2.47
CA GLU A 148 -9.32 12.64 -2.88
C GLU A 148 -9.06 11.23 -3.42
N ALA A 149 -9.22 10.24 -2.55
CA ALA A 149 -9.23 8.87 -2.93
C ALA A 149 -10.57 8.72 -3.63
N VAL A 150 -10.53 8.61 -4.96
CA VAL A 150 -11.66 8.04 -5.68
C VAL A 150 -11.66 6.57 -5.29
N MET A 151 -12.39 6.31 -4.20
CA MET A 151 -12.75 4.99 -3.74
C MET A 151 -13.29 4.22 -4.95
N ARG A 152 -12.87 2.95 -5.10
CA ARG A 152 -13.77 1.99 -5.75
C ARG A 152 -15.08 2.08 -4.97
N PRO A 153 -16.22 2.41 -5.59
CA PRO A 153 -17.48 2.21 -4.89
C PRO A 153 -17.51 0.73 -4.54
N CYS A 154 -17.38 0.44 -3.24
CA CYS A 154 -17.73 -0.86 -2.72
C CYS A 154 -19.23 -0.97 -2.95
N LEU A 155 -19.63 -1.49 -4.11
CA LEU A 155 -20.94 -2.11 -4.17
C LEU A 155 -20.94 -3.14 -3.04
N PRO A 156 -21.92 -3.08 -2.12
CA PRO A 156 -22.02 -4.08 -1.08
C PRO A 156 -21.96 -5.43 -1.76
N TRP A 157 -21.03 -6.27 -1.33
CA TRP A 157 -21.02 -7.67 -1.72
C TRP A 157 -22.38 -8.19 -1.28
N GLN A 158 -23.31 -8.35 -2.22
CA GLN A 158 -24.56 -9.02 -1.94
C GLN A 158 -24.15 -10.46 -1.69
N SER A 159 -24.09 -10.83 -0.42
CA SER A 159 -24.33 -12.21 -0.05
C SER A 159 -25.71 -12.52 -0.61
N GLU A 160 -25.76 -13.11 -1.81
CA GLU A 160 -26.91 -13.91 -2.16
C GLU A 160 -26.93 -15.07 -1.16
N GLU A 161 -27.63 -14.84 -0.06
CA GLU A 161 -28.37 -15.88 0.62
C GLU A 161 -29.23 -16.59 -0.43
N LYS A 162 -29.19 -17.92 -0.44
CA LYS A 162 -30.38 -18.76 -0.23
C LYS A 162 -30.04 -20.25 -0.35
N PHE A 163 -30.26 -20.94 0.77
CA PHE A 163 -30.57 -22.37 0.99
C PHE A 163 -29.58 -23.43 0.51
#